data_AF-A0A402C3Q0-F1
#
_entry.id   AF-A0A402C3Q0-F1
#
_cell.length_a   1.000
_cell.length_b   1.000
_cell.length_c   1.000
_cell.angle_alpha   90.00
_cell.angle_beta   90.00
_cell.angle_gamma   90.00
#
_symmetry.space_group_name_H-M   'P 1'
#
loop_
_entity.id
_entity.type
_entity.pdbx_description
1 polymer ?
#
loop_
_entity_poly.entity_id
_entity_poly.type
_entity_poly.pdbx_seq_one_letter_code
_entity_poly.pdbx_strand_id
1 'polypeptide(L)'
;MNDIIDGMTPIDGGFHVKDLNDEHCVDVMRLAYDWRVVLGRRGHVIYDHGWCYFGHGHDENGHPRSMHTARLRAIAAAIAWDGTGSPDGYDKQAC
;
A
#
# COMPACT_ATOMS: atom_id res chain seq x y z
N MET A 1 19.61 -2.43 -4.68
CA MET A 1 18.14 -2.28 -4.59
C MET A 1 17.58 -3.33 -3.62
N ASN A 2 18.18 -3.49 -2.44
CA ASN A 2 17.71 -4.38 -1.38
C ASN A 2 17.33 -3.62 -0.10
N ASP A 3 17.62 -2.31 -0.02
CA ASP A 3 17.59 -1.56 1.24
C ASP A 3 16.22 -0.96 1.59
N ILE A 4 15.25 -0.98 0.66
CA ILE A 4 13.88 -0.48 0.94
C ILE A 4 13.11 -1.46 1.86
N ILE A 5 13.52 -2.73 1.95
CA ILE A 5 12.77 -3.78 2.65
C ILE A 5 13.18 -3.95 4.13
N ASP A 6 14.33 -3.42 4.55
CA ASP A 6 14.92 -3.68 5.89
C ASP A 6 14.12 -3.14 7.10
N GLY A 7 12.98 -2.48 6.88
CA GLY A 7 12.08 -2.01 7.94
C GLY A 7 10.67 -2.61 7.93
N MET A 8 10.31 -3.44 6.94
CA MET A 8 8.95 -3.96 6.80
C MET A 8 8.82 -5.38 7.34
N THR A 9 7.75 -5.64 8.09
CA THR A 9 7.45 -6.98 8.61
C THR A 9 6.51 -7.71 7.67
N PRO A 10 6.86 -8.90 7.14
CA PRO A 10 5.93 -9.68 6.32
C PRO A 10 4.67 -10.05 7.10
N ILE A 11 3.51 -9.96 6.43
CA ILE A 11 2.21 -10.42 6.93
C ILE A 11 1.51 -11.25 5.84
N ASP A 12 0.44 -11.96 6.20
CA ASP A 12 -0.31 -12.74 5.22
C ASP A 12 -0.84 -11.85 4.10
N GLY A 13 -0.35 -12.09 2.88
CA GLY A 13 -0.74 -11.33 1.70
C GLY A 13 -0.10 -9.95 1.55
N GLY A 14 0.88 -9.57 2.39
CA GLY A 14 1.42 -8.21 2.35
C GLY A 14 2.63 -7.94 3.24
N PHE A 15 2.77 -6.65 3.58
CA PHE A 15 3.81 -6.13 4.45
C PHE A 15 3.20 -5.15 5.45
N HIS A 16 3.48 -5.33 6.73
CA HIS A 16 3.34 -4.27 7.69
C HIS A 16 4.48 -3.26 7.51
N VAL A 17 4.15 -1.99 7.36
CA VAL A 17 5.12 -0.93 7.05
C VAL A 17 5.49 -0.14 8.30
N LYS A 18 4.49 0.32 9.06
CA LYS A 18 4.72 1.08 10.30
C LYS A 18 3.47 1.18 11.15
N ASP A 19 3.69 1.35 12.45
CA ASP A 19 2.69 1.88 13.38
C ASP A 19 2.61 3.41 13.23
N LEU A 20 1.40 3.98 13.21
CA LEU A 20 1.19 5.42 13.24
C LEU A 20 1.02 5.93 14.68
N ASN A 21 0.37 5.12 15.50
CA ASN A 21 0.14 5.36 16.93
C ASN A 21 -0.20 4.03 17.63
N ASP A 22 -0.72 4.09 18.85
CA ASP A 22 -1.11 2.91 19.64
C ASP A 22 -2.37 2.20 19.12
N GLU A 23 -3.06 2.78 18.13
CA GLU A 23 -4.31 2.25 17.59
C GLU A 23 -4.22 1.87 16.11
N HIS A 24 -3.43 2.58 15.30
CA HIS A 24 -3.43 2.45 13.84
C HIS A 24 -2.07 2.06 13.25
N CYS A 25 -2.12 1.31 12.17
CA CYS A 25 -0.96 0.88 11.38
C CYS A 25 -1.19 1.10 9.89
N VAL A 26 -0.07 1.14 9.16
CA VAL A 26 -0.05 1.15 7.70
C VAL A 26 0.48 -0.20 7.22
N ASP A 27 -0.33 -0.90 6.45
CA ASP A 27 0.08 -2.11 5.76
C ASP A 27 -0.04 -1.95 4.24
N VAL A 28 0.67 -2.81 3.51
CA VAL A 28 0.64 -2.89 2.05
C VAL A 28 0.21 -4.30 1.65
N MET A 29 -0.99 -4.42 1.10
CA MET A 29 -1.64 -5.69 0.79
C MET A 29 -1.64 -5.96 -0.72
N ARG A 30 -1.36 -7.21 -1.10
CA ARG A 30 -1.48 -7.68 -2.48
C ARG A 30 -2.88 -8.20 -2.74
N LEU A 31 -3.50 -7.75 -3.83
CA LEU A 31 -4.69 -8.38 -4.41
C LEU A 31 -4.37 -9.00 -5.77
N ALA A 32 -5.38 -9.57 -6.42
CA ALA A 32 -5.23 -10.26 -7.70
C ALA A 32 -4.70 -9.33 -8.80
N TYR A 33 -5.09 -8.05 -8.78
CA TYR A 33 -4.83 -7.09 -9.86
C TYR A 33 -4.19 -5.78 -9.38
N ASP A 34 -4.04 -5.59 -8.08
CA ASP A 34 -3.48 -4.35 -7.52
C ASP A 34 -2.70 -4.62 -6.24
N TRP A 35 -2.02 -3.56 -5.78
CA TRP A 35 -1.55 -3.45 -4.42
C TRP A 35 -2.33 -2.36 -3.71
N ARG A 36 -2.51 -2.49 -2.41
CA ARG A 36 -3.28 -1.55 -1.62
C ARG A 36 -2.46 -1.07 -0.43
N VAL A 37 -2.40 0.24 -0.24
CA VAL A 37 -2.04 0.82 1.06
C VAL A 37 -3.30 0.80 1.91
N VAL A 38 -3.23 0.23 3.11
CA VAL A 38 -4.37 0.17 4.02
C VAL A 38 -4.04 0.89 5.32
N LEU A 39 -5.02 1.62 5.83
CA LEU A 39 -5.03 2.09 7.21
C LEU A 39 -5.84 1.07 8.01
N GLY A 40 -5.15 0.34 8.89
CA GLY A 40 -5.77 -0.65 9.76
C GLY A 40 -5.64 -0.27 11.22
N ARG A 41 -6.40 -0.97 12.05
CA ARG A 41 -6.19 -0.96 13.50
C ARG A 41 -5.15 -2.00 13.89
N ARG A 42 -4.37 -1.74 14.93
CA ARG A 42 -3.36 -2.67 15.43
C ARG A 42 -3.99 -3.99 15.88
N GLY A 43 -3.49 -5.10 15.34
CA GLY A 43 -3.96 -6.45 15.67
C GLY A 43 -5.19 -6.92 14.87
N HIS A 44 -5.54 -6.28 13.75
CA HIS A 44 -6.81 -6.54 13.07
C HIS A 44 -6.76 -7.26 11.72
N VAL A 45 -7.94 -7.84 11.41
CA VAL A 45 -8.39 -8.47 10.15
C VAL A 45 -9.17 -7.47 9.27
N ILE A 46 -9.54 -6.29 9.81
CA ILE A 46 -10.40 -5.29 9.18
C ILE A 46 -9.62 -3.98 9.04
N TYR A 47 -9.72 -3.37 7.85
CA TYR A 47 -9.09 -2.10 7.50
C TYR A 47 -10.13 -0.98 7.51
N ASP A 48 -9.75 0.18 8.05
CA ASP A 48 -10.60 1.37 8.06
C ASP A 48 -10.67 2.00 6.66
N HIS A 49 -9.51 2.13 6.01
CA HIS A 49 -9.38 2.71 4.67
C HIS A 49 -8.40 1.96 3.78
N GLY A 50 -8.56 2.11 2.47
CA GLY A 50 -7.75 1.40 1.50
C GLY A 50 -7.61 2.15 0.18
N TRP A 51 -6.39 2.23 -0.33
CA TRP A 51 -6.06 2.93 -1.57
C TRP A 51 -5.29 2.03 -2.53
N CYS A 52 -5.87 1.79 -3.71
CA CYS A 52 -5.37 0.86 -4.71
C CYS A 52 -4.33 1.49 -5.64
N TYR A 53 -3.35 0.68 -6.02
CA TYR A 53 -2.30 0.93 -7.01
C TYR A 53 -2.39 -0.19 -8.04
N PHE A 54 -2.92 0.09 -9.22
CA PHE A 54 -3.24 -0.96 -10.20
C PHE A 54 -1.98 -1.52 -10.87
N GLY A 55 -1.90 -2.85 -10.91
CA GLY A 55 -0.83 -3.57 -11.58
C GLY A 55 -1.16 -4.04 -13.00
N HIS A 56 -2.24 -3.52 -13.59
CA HIS A 56 -2.69 -3.86 -14.94
C HIS A 56 -3.24 -2.62 -15.65
N GLY A 57 -3.44 -2.74 -16.98
CA GLY A 57 -3.92 -1.65 -17.81
C GLY A 57 -2.82 -0.64 -18.16
N HIS A 58 -3.21 0.60 -18.41
CA HIS A 58 -2.30 1.70 -18.70
C HIS A 58 -2.53 2.84 -17.71
N ASP A 59 -1.48 3.62 -17.42
CA ASP A 59 -1.62 4.87 -16.67
C ASP A 59 -2.18 6.02 -17.52
N GLU A 60 -2.32 7.20 -16.91
CA GLU A 60 -2.85 8.41 -17.55
C GLU A 60 -2.01 8.87 -18.75
N ASN A 61 -0.74 8.45 -18.82
CA ASN A 61 0.17 8.75 -19.90
C ASN A 61 0.24 7.62 -20.95
N GLY A 62 -0.57 6.56 -20.80
CA GLY A 62 -0.60 5.42 -21.70
C GLY A 62 0.53 4.42 -21.48
N HIS A 63 1.27 4.48 -20.37
CA HIS A 63 2.30 3.48 -20.06
C HIS A 63 1.68 2.21 -19.46
N PRO A 64 2.14 1.02 -19.85
CA PRO A 64 1.62 -0.23 -19.30
C PRO A 64 1.96 -0.35 -17.82
N ARG A 65 0.94 -0.73 -17.03
CA ARG A 65 1.09 -0.99 -15.60
C ARG A 65 1.50 -2.45 -15.37
N SER A 66 2.19 -2.68 -14.26
CA SER A 66 2.58 -4.03 -13.84
C SER A 66 2.41 -4.20 -12.33
N MET A 67 2.16 -5.43 -11.87
CA MET A 67 2.11 -5.75 -10.44
C MET A 67 3.42 -5.41 -9.71
N HIS A 68 4.54 -5.43 -10.42
CA HIS A 68 5.84 -5.05 -9.87
C HIS A 68 5.91 -3.54 -9.61
N THR A 69 5.56 -2.72 -10.61
CA THR A 69 5.53 -1.26 -10.46
C THR A 69 4.49 -0.81 -9.44
N ALA A 70 3.31 -1.45 -9.43
CA ALA A 70 2.28 -1.21 -8.42
C ALA A 70 2.77 -1.48 -6.99
N ARG A 71 3.51 -2.59 -6.79
CA ARG A 71 4.13 -2.90 -5.49
C ARG A 71 5.07 -1.78 -5.04
N LEU A 72 5.96 -1.35 -5.93
CA LEU A 72 6.95 -0.31 -5.61
C LEU A 72 6.27 1.03 -5.29
N ARG A 73 5.24 1.42 -6.07
CA ARG A 73 4.44 2.63 -5.81
C ARG A 73 3.74 2.55 -4.44
N ALA A 74 3.06 1.44 -4.16
CA ALA A 74 2.33 1.26 -2.89
C ALA A 74 3.29 1.28 -1.68
N ILE A 75 4.44 0.62 -1.76
CA ILE A 75 5.44 0.62 -0.69
C ILE A 75 6.02 2.03 -0.49
N ALA A 76 6.41 2.71 -1.58
CA ALA A 76 6.95 4.06 -1.49
C ALA A 76 5.96 5.04 -0.86
N ALA A 77 4.69 4.96 -1.28
CA ALA A 77 3.62 5.77 -0.72
C ALA A 77 3.37 5.45 0.77
N ALA A 78 3.30 4.17 1.16
CA ALA A 78 3.12 3.78 2.55
C ALA A 78 4.25 4.26 3.47
N ILE A 79 5.51 4.21 3.00
CA ILE A 79 6.66 4.69 3.74
C ILE A 79 6.54 6.22 3.96
N ALA A 80 6.21 6.97 2.92
CA ALA A 80 6.15 8.43 2.96
C ALA A 80 4.90 8.99 3.67
N TRP A 81 3.78 8.27 3.61
CA TRP A 81 2.47 8.74 4.05
C TRP A 81 2.37 8.84 5.58
N ASP A 82 1.84 9.95 6.09
CA ASP A 82 1.72 10.21 7.54
C ASP A 82 0.47 9.61 8.19
N GLY A 83 -0.38 8.96 7.40
CA GLY A 83 -1.64 8.37 7.86
C GLY A 83 -2.86 9.30 7.79
N THR A 84 -2.71 10.53 7.30
CA THR A 84 -3.80 11.50 7.15
C THR A 84 -4.22 11.62 5.68
N GLY A 85 -5.54 11.64 5.43
CA GLY A 85 -6.07 11.77 4.07
C GLY A 85 -5.77 10.55 3.19
N SER A 86 -5.51 10.78 1.90
CA SER A 86 -5.13 9.72 0.97
C SER A 86 -3.61 9.70 0.76
N PRO A 87 -2.97 8.52 0.68
CA PRO A 87 -1.57 8.42 0.28
C PRO A 87 -1.38 8.83 -1.18
N ASP A 88 -0.23 9.43 -1.49
CA ASP A 88 0.05 9.96 -2.82
C ASP A 88 0.08 8.89 -3.91
N GLY A 89 -0.44 9.27 -5.08
CA GLY A 89 -0.32 8.46 -6.30
C GLY A 89 -1.19 7.20 -6.31
N TYR A 90 -2.18 7.09 -5.42
CA TYR A 90 -3.20 6.06 -5.51
C TYR A 90 -4.07 6.23 -6.78
N ASP A 91 -4.54 5.11 -7.32
CA ASP A 91 -5.40 5.08 -8.51
C ASP A 91 -6.90 5.10 -8.16
N LYS A 92 -7.27 4.48 -7.03
CA LYS A 92 -8.66 4.40 -6.57
C LYS A 92 -8.76 4.21 -5.06
N GLN A 93 -9.68 4.92 -4.41
CA GLN A 93 -10.06 4.62 -3.03
C GLN A 93 -11.05 3.44 -3.00
N ALA A 94 -10.75 2.45 -2.16
CA ALA A 94 -11.52 1.22 -2.03
C ALA A 94 -12.50 1.25 -0.84
N CYS A 95 -12.13 1.91 0.26
CA CYS A 95 -12.96 2.14 1.44
C CYS A 95 -12.53 3.43 2.16
#